data_AF-A0A2J6PZM2-F1
#
_entry.id   AF-A0A2J6PZM2-F1
#
_cell.length_a   1.000
_cell.length_b   1.000
_cell.length_c   1.000
_cell.angle_alpha   90.00
_cell.angle_beta   90.00
_cell.angle_gamma   90.00
#
_symmetry.space_group_name_H-M   'P 1'
#
loop_
_entity.id
_entity.type
_entity.pdbx_description
1 polymer ?
#
loop_
_entity_poly.entity_id
_entity_poly.type
_entity_poly.pdbx_seq_one_letter_code
_entity_poly.pdbx_strand_id
1 'polypeptide(L)' 'EAEDKLFQLKQGTDSLPVFITKFEQTLYEAGGQSWPDINKISSFRNSLNSALRNRLA' A
#
# COMPACT_ATOMS: atom_id res chain seq x y z
N GLU A 1 2.77 3.04 15.44
CA GLU A 1 3.99 2.46 14.81
C GLU A 1 3.73 1.72 13.50
N ALA A 2 2.85 0.71 13.44
CA ALA A 2 2.60 -0.04 12.19
C ALA A 2 1.79 0.76 11.14
N GLU A 3 0.83 1.58 11.58
CA GLU A 3 0.08 2.47 10.71
C GLU A 3 0.97 3.51 10.01
N ASP A 4 1.93 4.08 10.75
CA ASP A 4 2.91 5.02 10.21
C ASP A 4 3.81 4.35 9.15
N LYS A 5 4.25 3.10 9.41
CA LYS A 5 5.02 2.30 8.44
C LYS A 5 4.24 2.05 7.14
N LEU A 6 2.92 1.83 7.21
CA LEU A 6 2.09 1.64 6.02
C LEU A 6 2.04 2.91 5.16
N PHE A 7 1.93 4.09 5.77
CA PHE A 7 1.92 5.36 5.03
C PHE A 7 3.28 5.73 4.42
N GLN A 8 4.37 5.33 5.08
CA GLN A 8 5.74 5.49 4.56
C GLN A 8 6.11 4.45 3.50
N LEU A 9 5.39 3.32 3.42
CA LEU A 9 5.66 2.27 2.45
C LEU A 9 5.43 2.79 1.02
N LYS A 10 6.45 2.62 0.15
CA LYS A 10 6.41 3.00 -1.26
C LYS A 10 6.91 1.84 -2.11
N GLN A 11 6.34 1.68 -3.31
CA GLN A 11 6.75 0.65 -4.26
C GLN A 11 8.20 0.81 -4.71
N GLY A 12 8.67 2.05 -4.88
CA GLY A 12 10.04 2.31 -5.35
C GLY A 12 10.34 1.55 -6.64
N THR A 13 11.40 0.74 -6.62
CA THR A 13 11.83 -0.14 -7.72
C THR A 13 11.37 -1.59 -7.59
N ASP A 14 10.61 -1.93 -6.54
CA ASP A 14 10.09 -3.28 -6.37
C ASP A 14 9.13 -3.63 -7.52
N SER A 15 9.19 -4.89 -7.95
CA SER A 15 8.17 -5.42 -8.85
C SER A 15 6.81 -5.39 -8.15
N LEU A 16 5.74 -5.18 -8.92
CA LEU A 16 4.39 -5.10 -8.39
C LEU A 16 4.00 -6.30 -7.48
N PRO A 17 4.25 -7.57 -7.84
CA PRO A 17 3.88 -8.69 -6.97
C PRO A 17 4.65 -8.68 -5.64
N VAL A 18 5.95 -8.36 -5.65
CA VAL A 18 6.75 -8.24 -4.42
C VAL A 18 6.21 -7.13 -3.53
N PHE A 19 5.84 -6.00 -4.13
CA PHE A 19 5.28 -4.87 -3.41
C PHE A 19 3.92 -5.19 -2.78
N ILE A 20 3.03 -5.86 -3.51
CA ILE A 20 1.71 -6.26 -3.00
C ILE A 20 1.86 -7.12 -1.74
N THR A 21 2.73 -8.13 -1.76
CA THR A 21 2.95 -8.99 -0.59
C THR A 21 3.46 -8.19 0.62
N LYS A 22 4.41 -7.26 0.43
CA LYS A 22 4.90 -6.39 1.51
C LYS A 22 3.80 -5.47 2.06
N PHE A 23 2.97 -4.91 1.17
CA PHE A 23 1.87 -4.04 1.55
C PHE A 23 0.80 -4.80 2.34
N GLU A 24 0.38 -5.98 1.89
CA GLU A 24 -0.60 -6.81 2.59
C GLU A 24 -0.12 -7.22 3.99
N GLN A 25 1.14 -7.60 4.13
CA GLN A 25 1.74 -7.92 5.43
C GLN A 25 1.73 -6.69 6.35
N THR A 26 2.19 -5.54 5.86
CA THR A 26 2.23 -4.29 6.65
C THR A 26 0.83 -3.83 7.03
N LEU A 27 -0.15 -3.99 6.13
CA LEU A 27 -1.55 -3.68 6.37
C LEU A 27 -2.13 -4.57 7.47
N TYR A 28 -1.79 -5.87 7.47
CA TYR A 28 -2.19 -6.80 8.52
C TYR A 28 -1.59 -6.40 9.88
N GLU A 29 -0.30 -6.10 9.93
CA GLU A 29 0.40 -5.65 11.13
C GLU A 29 -0.15 -4.32 11.66
N ALA A 30 -0.66 -3.45 10.78
CA ALA A 30 -1.33 -2.20 11.13
C ALA A 30 -2.79 -2.37 11.58
N GLY A 31 -3.32 -3.59 11.65
CA GLY A 31 -4.74 -3.81 11.98
C GLY A 31 -5.71 -3.36 10.89
N GLY A 32 -5.21 -3.22 9.66
CA GLY A 32 -5.94 -2.70 8.50
C GLY A 32 -7.13 -3.57 8.08
N GLN A 33 -7.26 -4.79 8.62
CA GLN A 33 -8.46 -5.62 8.46
C GLN A 33 -9.73 -4.91 8.93
N SER A 34 -9.63 -4.06 9.95
CA SER A 34 -10.75 -3.26 10.48
C SER A 34 -11.08 -2.03 9.63
N TRP A 35 -10.24 -1.68 8.65
CA TRP A 35 -10.42 -0.47 7.86
C TRP A 35 -11.48 -0.65 6.77
N PRO A 36 -12.22 0.42 6.43
CA PRO A 36 -13.02 0.47 5.22
C PRO A 36 -12.18 0.18 3.98
N ASP A 37 -12.74 -0.55 3.00
CA ASP A 37 -11.99 -0.91 1.79
C ASP A 37 -11.54 0.31 0.99
N ILE A 38 -12.31 1.40 1.01
CA ILE A 38 -11.94 2.69 0.39
C ILE A 38 -10.60 3.23 0.96
N ASN A 39 -10.33 3.02 2.25
CA ASN A 39 -9.09 3.46 2.89
C ASN A 39 -7.92 2.55 2.51
N LYS A 40 -8.15 1.23 2.45
CA LYS A 40 -7.16 0.25 1.99
C LYS A 40 -6.72 0.55 0.55
N ILE A 41 -7.70 0.75 -0.34
CA ILE A 41 -7.49 1.04 -1.77
C ILE A 41 -6.76 2.38 -1.94
N SER A 42 -7.17 3.42 -1.21
CA SER A 42 -6.51 4.73 -1.28
C SER A 42 -5.06 4.67 -0.81
N SER A 43 -4.80 3.97 0.29
CA SER A 43 -3.45 3.78 0.83
C SER A 43 -2.55 3.00 -0.14
N PHE A 44 -3.09 1.95 -0.78
CA PHE A 44 -2.39 1.19 -1.81
C PHE A 44 -2.08 2.04 -3.04
N ARG A 45 -3.06 2.78 -3.59
CA ARG A 45 -2.83 3.65 -4.76
C ARG A 45 -1.79 4.73 -4.49
N ASN A 46 -1.74 5.28 -3.28
CA ASN A 46 -0.78 6.32 -2.87
C ASN A 46 0.63 5.79 -2.60
N SER A 47 0.79 4.47 -2.45
CA SER A 47 2.09 3.83 -2.24
C SER A 47 2.70 3.29 -3.54
N LEU A 48 1.91 3.12 -4.60
CA LEU A 48 2.40 2.77 -5.95
C LEU A 48 3.30 3.86 -6.55
N ASN A 49 4.17 3.43 -7.47
CA ASN A 49 5.00 4.35 -8.24
C ASN A 49 4.15 5.22 -9.18
N SER A 50 4.68 6.38 -9.59
CA SER A 50 3.94 7.36 -10.40
C SER A 50 3.44 6.81 -11.73
N ALA A 51 4.20 5.90 -12.37
CA ALA A 51 3.83 5.31 -13.65
C ALA A 51 2.55 4.46 -13.53
N LEU A 52 2.47 3.61 -12.50
CA LEU A 52 1.28 2.79 -12.25
C LEU A 52 0.13 3.62 -11.67
N ARG A 53 0.43 4.56 -10.77
CA ARG A 53 -0.59 5.48 -10.22
C ARG A 53 -1.30 6.27 -11.31
N ASN A 54 -0.57 6.77 -12.31
CA ASN A 54 -1.14 7.53 -13.43
C ASN A 54 -1.98 6.66 -14.39
N ARG A 55 -1.69 5.36 -14.49
CA ARG A 55 -2.48 4.42 -15.31
C ARG A 55 -3.79 3.99 -14.65
N LEU A 56 -3.83 4.08 -13.32
CA LEU A 56 -4.99 3.74 -12.50
C LEU A 56 -5.83 4.98 -12.17
N ALA A 57 -5.46 6.16 -12.66
CA ALA A 57 -6.14 7.43 -12.41
C ALA A 57 -7.48 7.51 -13.14
#